data_AF-A0A150GNQ1-F1
#
_entry.id   AF-A0A150GNQ1-F1
#
_cell.length_a   1.000
_cell.length_b   1.000
_cell.length_c   1.000
_cell.angle_alpha   90.00
_cell.angle_beta   90.00
_cell.angle_gamma   90.00
#
_symmetry.space_group_name_H-M   'P 1'
#
loop_
_entity.id
_entity.type
_entity.pdbx_description
1 polymer ?
#
loop_
_entity_poly.entity_id
_entity_poly.type
_entity_poly.pdbx_seq_one_letter_code
_entity_poly.pdbx_strand_id
1 'polypeptide(L)'
;MIARQPVTVLAAKGKATAAKGFGAAKPGQAGQKGIAVDAPCPCGSSALYQGCCGPYHAAPATVPSPEALLRSRYSAYAAKDPSFIADTTHPDSAEYTGSRTTYQRAVKQTMARLDPLALQILSSSPGADENEAFITFRLKRRIRDPEAPKNAPEVDEVTERSRFVRVNGRWFFQDSEFPEPDGAAPAAAAAKEPEAAPKKKGLLPFF
;
A
#
# COMPACT_ATOMS: atom_id res chain seq x y z
N MET A 1 -22.98 -27.24 63.49
CA MET A 1 -23.64 -26.34 62.51
C MET A 1 -23.23 -24.92 62.88
N ILE A 2 -22.30 -24.33 62.14
CA ILE A 2 -21.62 -23.07 62.51
C ILE A 2 -22.46 -21.88 62.01
N ALA A 3 -22.80 -20.98 62.92
CA ALA A 3 -23.59 -19.77 62.67
C ALA A 3 -22.80 -18.75 61.85
N ARG A 4 -23.43 -18.19 60.80
CA ARG A 4 -22.87 -17.12 59.96
C ARG A 4 -23.04 -15.79 60.69
N GLN A 5 -21.94 -15.06 60.91
CA GLN A 5 -21.98 -13.68 61.37
C GLN A 5 -22.20 -12.70 60.18
N PRO A 6 -22.84 -11.54 60.41
CA PRO A 6 -23.00 -10.52 59.39
C PRO A 6 -21.74 -9.64 59.27
N VAL A 7 -21.28 -9.42 58.04
CA VAL A 7 -20.20 -8.47 57.73
C VAL A 7 -20.81 -7.08 57.61
N THR A 8 -20.40 -6.17 58.49
CA THR A 8 -20.77 -4.74 58.44
C THR A 8 -19.86 -4.03 57.45
N VAL A 9 -20.44 -3.40 56.43
CA VAL A 9 -19.71 -2.57 55.46
C VAL A 9 -19.66 -1.13 55.98
N LEU A 10 -18.48 -0.66 56.39
CA LEU A 10 -18.23 0.76 56.65
C LEU A 10 -18.15 1.53 55.33
N ALA A 11 -19.03 2.50 55.17
CA ALA A 11 -19.00 3.48 54.08
C ALA A 11 -17.87 4.50 54.31
N ALA A 12 -16.86 4.48 53.44
CA ALA A 12 -15.85 5.54 53.37
C ALA A 12 -16.34 6.66 52.43
N LYS A 13 -16.60 7.84 53.00
CA LYS A 13 -16.78 9.11 52.29
C LYS A 13 -15.40 9.59 51.81
N GLY A 14 -15.13 9.47 50.51
CA GLY A 14 -13.94 10.03 49.84
C GLY A 14 -14.36 11.06 48.79
N LYS A 15 -13.77 12.26 48.87
CA LYS A 15 -14.12 13.48 48.13
C LYS A 15 -14.01 13.31 46.61
N ALA A 16 -15.04 13.75 45.90
CA ALA A 16 -15.01 13.96 44.46
C ALA A 16 -14.13 15.16 44.12
N THR A 17 -12.96 14.90 43.53
CA THR A 17 -12.19 15.91 42.80
C THR A 17 -12.76 16.02 41.39
N ALA A 18 -13.26 17.21 41.05
CA ALA A 18 -13.71 17.54 39.71
C ALA A 18 -12.57 17.31 38.70
N ALA A 19 -12.72 16.29 37.86
CA ALA A 19 -11.91 16.14 36.66
C ALA A 19 -12.29 17.29 35.71
N LYS A 20 -11.36 18.22 35.55
CA LYS A 20 -11.41 19.25 34.50
C LYS A 20 -11.40 18.49 33.17
N GLY A 21 -12.53 18.52 32.46
CA GLY A 21 -12.66 17.90 31.15
C GLY A 21 -11.64 18.48 30.19
N PHE A 22 -10.69 17.65 29.74
CA PHE A 22 -9.90 17.93 28.56
C PHE A 22 -10.75 17.49 27.36
N GLY A 23 -10.95 18.42 26.43
CA GLY A 23 -12.05 18.43 25.47
C GLY A 23 -12.18 17.16 24.63
N ALA A 24 -13.42 16.87 24.26
CA ALA A 24 -13.75 15.94 23.20
C ALA A 24 -12.85 16.21 21.97
N ALA A 25 -12.18 15.15 21.49
CA ALA A 25 -11.46 15.22 20.23
C ALA A 25 -12.46 15.60 19.12
N LYS A 26 -12.21 16.72 18.44
CA LYS A 26 -12.96 17.09 17.25
C LYS A 26 -12.75 15.99 16.20
N PRO A 27 -13.82 15.39 15.63
CA PRO A 27 -13.67 14.58 14.42
C PRO A 27 -13.42 15.57 13.28
N GLY A 28 -12.16 15.73 12.92
CA GLY A 28 -11.71 16.81 12.05
C GLY A 28 -10.30 16.55 11.51
N GLN A 29 -10.23 15.61 10.58
CA GLN A 29 -9.32 15.59 9.42
C GLN A 29 -7.81 15.66 9.69
N ALA A 30 -7.19 14.50 9.89
CA ALA A 30 -5.83 14.29 9.40
C ALA A 30 -5.90 13.36 8.18
N GLY A 31 -6.11 13.95 7.00
CA GLY A 31 -5.82 13.24 5.76
C GLY A 31 -4.33 12.89 5.71
N GLN A 32 -3.98 11.88 4.93
CA GLN A 32 -2.57 11.71 4.60
C GLN A 32 -2.08 12.91 3.81
N LYS A 33 -0.78 13.20 3.92
CA LYS A 33 -0.14 14.39 3.34
C LYS A 33 -0.28 14.40 1.80
N GLY A 34 -1.41 14.84 1.28
CA GLY A 34 -1.68 14.90 -0.17
C GLY A 34 -3.11 14.50 -0.59
N ILE A 35 -3.93 13.94 0.31
CA ILE A 35 -5.32 13.55 0.00
C ILE A 35 -6.25 13.97 1.15
N ALA A 36 -7.28 14.75 0.86
CA ALA A 36 -8.31 15.10 1.84
C ALA A 36 -9.15 13.86 2.20
N VAL A 37 -9.59 13.75 3.46
CA VAL A 37 -10.32 12.56 3.96
C VAL A 37 -11.63 12.29 3.23
N ASP A 38 -12.28 13.36 2.76
CA ASP A 38 -13.54 13.39 2.02
C ASP A 38 -13.36 13.53 0.51
N ALA A 39 -12.13 13.52 0.01
CA ALA A 39 -11.87 13.43 -1.43
C ALA A 39 -12.13 12.01 -1.95
N PRO A 40 -12.49 11.84 -3.24
CA PRO A 40 -12.50 10.53 -3.88
C PRO A 40 -11.15 9.82 -3.72
N CYS A 41 -11.19 8.52 -3.44
CA CYS A 41 -9.96 7.75 -3.29
C CYS A 41 -9.23 7.63 -4.64
N PRO A 42 -7.91 7.88 -4.73
CA PRO A 42 -7.18 7.80 -5.99
C PRO A 42 -7.20 6.42 -6.63
N CYS A 43 -7.36 5.34 -5.85
CA CYS A 43 -7.33 3.96 -6.37
C CYS A 43 -8.47 3.60 -7.35
N GLY A 44 -9.31 4.56 -7.73
CA GLY A 44 -10.42 4.36 -8.65
C GLY A 44 -11.63 3.66 -8.02
N SER A 45 -11.62 3.42 -6.71
CA SER A 45 -12.87 3.07 -6.02
C SER A 45 -13.75 4.32 -5.98
N SER A 46 -15.03 4.21 -6.30
CA SER A 46 -16.00 5.31 -6.18
C SER A 46 -16.20 5.82 -4.73
N ALA A 47 -15.54 5.19 -3.75
CA ALA A 47 -15.55 5.58 -2.35
C ALA A 47 -14.64 6.78 -2.04
N LEU A 48 -14.94 7.46 -0.94
CA LEU A 48 -14.08 8.50 -0.37
C LEU A 48 -12.83 7.88 0.28
N TYR A 49 -11.74 8.64 0.32
CA TYR A 49 -10.45 8.18 0.82
C TYR A 49 -10.53 7.60 2.25
N GLN A 50 -11.23 8.27 3.16
CA GLN A 50 -11.42 7.82 4.54
C GLN A 50 -12.15 6.47 4.69
N GLY A 51 -12.97 6.11 3.71
CA GLY A 51 -13.71 4.84 3.67
C GLY A 51 -13.06 3.77 2.79
N CYS A 52 -11.91 4.08 2.19
CA CYS A 52 -11.21 3.21 1.25
C CYS A 52 -9.76 2.97 1.70
N CYS A 53 -8.78 3.66 1.12
CA CYS A 53 -7.36 3.42 1.40
C CYS A 53 -6.85 4.11 2.68
N GLY A 54 -7.56 5.11 3.20
CA GLY A 54 -7.17 5.83 4.42
C GLY A 54 -6.94 4.93 5.65
N PRO A 55 -7.89 4.05 6.02
CA PRO A 55 -7.72 3.13 7.15
C PRO A 55 -6.53 2.18 6.96
N TYR A 56 -6.32 1.70 5.74
CA TYR A 56 -5.19 0.83 5.42
C TYR A 56 -3.86 1.55 5.55
N HIS A 57 -3.76 2.81 5.12
CA HIS A 57 -2.50 3.52 5.29
C HIS A 57 -2.19 3.84 6.76
N ALA A 58 -3.21 4.00 7.61
CA ALA A 58 -3.01 4.13 9.05
C ALA A 58 -2.61 2.81 9.73
N ALA A 59 -3.06 1.67 9.19
CA ALA A 59 -2.80 0.34 9.73
C ALA A 59 -2.48 -0.68 8.61
N PRO A 60 -1.24 -0.67 8.05
CA PRO A 60 -0.90 -1.47 6.88
C PRO A 60 -1.08 -2.98 7.05
N ALA A 61 -0.99 -3.49 8.29
CA ALA A 61 -1.19 -4.90 8.60
C ALA A 61 -2.65 -5.38 8.45
N THR A 62 -3.61 -4.47 8.32
CA THR A 62 -5.05 -4.78 8.26
C THR A 62 -5.57 -4.97 6.83
N VAL A 63 -4.71 -4.81 5.82
CA VAL A 63 -5.10 -4.92 4.41
C VAL A 63 -5.59 -6.35 4.11
N PRO A 64 -6.86 -6.53 3.70
CA PRO A 64 -7.51 -7.84 3.73
C PRO A 64 -7.20 -8.72 2.51
N SER A 65 -6.79 -8.14 1.39
CA SER A 65 -6.62 -8.86 0.13
C SER A 65 -5.49 -8.27 -0.73
N PRO A 66 -4.97 -9.04 -1.71
CA PRO A 66 -4.00 -8.55 -2.68
C PRO A 66 -4.50 -7.34 -3.47
N GLU A 67 -5.77 -7.36 -3.90
CA GLU A 67 -6.37 -6.22 -4.62
C GLU A 67 -6.45 -4.97 -3.72
N ALA A 68 -6.90 -5.13 -2.47
CA ALA A 68 -6.92 -4.02 -1.51
C ALA A 68 -5.51 -3.48 -1.27
N LEU A 69 -4.50 -4.35 -1.28
CA LEU A 69 -3.11 -3.96 -1.15
C LEU A 69 -2.60 -3.17 -2.35
N LEU A 70 -2.85 -3.66 -3.57
CA LEU A 70 -2.52 -2.94 -4.81
C LEU A 70 -3.14 -1.54 -4.81
N ARG A 71 -4.45 -1.43 -4.54
CA ARG A 71 -5.18 -0.16 -4.50
C ARG A 71 -4.63 0.80 -3.44
N SER A 72 -4.28 0.29 -2.27
CA SER A 72 -3.69 1.09 -1.20
C SER A 72 -2.28 1.55 -1.56
N ARG A 73 -1.44 0.67 -2.12
CA ARG A 73 -0.10 1.06 -2.60
C ARG A 73 -0.19 2.14 -3.69
N TYR A 74 -1.10 2.01 -4.64
CA TYR A 74 -1.38 3.06 -5.62
C TYR A 74 -1.76 4.39 -4.96
N SER A 75 -2.68 4.36 -3.99
CA SER A 75 -3.10 5.59 -3.28
C SER A 75 -1.98 6.17 -2.44
N ALA A 76 -1.05 5.36 -1.92
CA ALA A 76 0.12 5.83 -1.19
C ALA A 76 1.09 6.60 -2.08
N TYR A 77 1.25 6.22 -3.36
CA TYR A 77 1.97 7.03 -4.34
C TYR A 77 1.30 8.39 -4.58
N ALA A 78 -0.03 8.44 -4.66
CA ALA A 78 -0.77 9.69 -4.77
C ALA A 78 -0.64 10.55 -3.49
N ALA A 79 -0.68 9.92 -2.31
CA ALA A 79 -0.51 10.54 -1.00
C ALA A 79 0.96 10.88 -0.65
N LYS A 80 1.91 10.55 -1.54
CA LYS A 80 3.36 10.68 -1.30
C LYS A 80 3.80 10.08 0.06
N ASP A 81 3.29 8.88 0.37
CA ASP A 81 3.58 8.12 1.60
C ASP A 81 4.57 6.97 1.33
N PRO A 82 5.90 7.23 1.39
CA PRO A 82 6.90 6.18 1.20
C PRO A 82 6.94 5.17 2.37
N SER A 83 6.37 5.51 3.53
CA SER A 83 6.37 4.59 4.67
C SER A 83 5.43 3.43 4.43
N PHE A 84 4.23 3.71 3.91
CA PHE A 84 3.29 2.66 3.53
C PHE A 84 3.88 1.70 2.48
N ILE A 85 4.56 2.25 1.46
CA ILE A 85 5.24 1.43 0.44
C ILE A 85 6.29 0.53 1.09
N ALA A 86 7.17 1.09 1.93
CA ALA A 86 8.20 0.32 2.63
C ALA A 86 7.62 -0.73 3.59
N ASP A 87 6.49 -0.45 4.24
CA ASP A 87 5.87 -1.40 5.15
C ASP A 87 5.15 -2.51 4.39
N THR A 88 4.76 -2.30 3.14
CA THR A 88 3.99 -3.28 2.37
C THR A 88 4.76 -3.94 1.24
N THR A 89 6.03 -3.63 1.06
CA THR A 89 6.96 -4.39 0.20
C THR A 89 7.57 -5.52 1.02
N HIS A 90 7.61 -6.73 0.48
CA HIS A 90 8.25 -7.88 1.10
C HIS A 90 9.76 -7.62 1.26
N PRO A 91 10.40 -7.97 2.39
CA PRO A 91 11.84 -7.73 2.59
C PRO A 91 12.74 -8.41 1.55
N ASP A 92 12.30 -9.55 1.01
CA ASP A 92 13.02 -10.30 -0.04
C ASP A 92 12.63 -9.86 -1.47
N SER A 93 11.87 -8.77 -1.61
CA SER A 93 11.65 -8.15 -2.92
C SER A 93 12.99 -7.64 -3.46
N ALA A 94 13.27 -7.90 -4.73
CA ALA A 94 14.46 -7.34 -5.39
C ALA A 94 14.48 -5.80 -5.38
N GLU A 95 13.32 -5.17 -5.21
CA GLU A 95 13.18 -3.71 -5.11
C GLU A 95 13.53 -3.19 -3.71
N TYR A 96 13.37 -4.03 -2.68
CA TYR A 96 13.68 -3.69 -1.29
C TYR A 96 15.20 -3.76 -1.05
N THR A 97 15.89 -2.66 -1.37
CA THR A 97 17.35 -2.59 -1.22
C THR A 97 17.79 -1.87 0.05
N GLY A 98 18.73 -2.48 0.78
CA GLY A 98 19.33 -1.90 1.98
C GLY A 98 18.37 -1.82 3.17
N SER A 99 18.54 -0.80 4.01
CA SER A 99 17.66 -0.58 5.16
C SER A 99 16.30 -0.01 4.75
N ARG A 100 15.27 -0.18 5.60
CA ARG A 100 13.96 0.47 5.44
C ARG A 100 14.08 1.97 5.13
N THR A 101 14.95 2.68 5.85
CA THR A 101 15.18 4.12 5.65
C THR A 101 15.79 4.42 4.28
N THR A 102 16.69 3.56 3.80
CA THR A 102 17.29 3.68 2.47
C THR A 102 16.24 3.46 1.38
N TYR A 103 15.44 2.40 1.50
CA TYR A 103 14.36 2.09 0.57
C TYR A 103 13.31 3.21 0.53
N GLN A 104 12.87 3.73 1.69
CA GLN A 104 11.96 4.88 1.75
C GLN A 104 12.49 6.12 1.02
N ARG A 105 13.80 6.37 1.10
CA ARG A 105 14.44 7.48 0.38
C ARG A 105 14.37 7.27 -1.14
N ALA A 106 14.63 6.04 -1.60
CA ALA A 106 14.50 5.68 -3.01
C ALA A 106 13.05 5.86 -3.50
N VAL A 107 12.07 5.30 -2.78
CA VAL A 107 10.63 5.47 -3.08
C VAL A 107 10.25 6.95 -3.15
N LYS A 108 10.73 7.78 -2.22
CA LYS A 108 10.46 9.22 -2.22
C LYS A 108 11.02 9.92 -3.46
N GLN A 109 12.17 9.50 -3.98
CA GLN A 109 12.73 10.03 -5.23
C GLN A 109 11.85 9.66 -6.43
N THR A 110 11.35 8.42 -6.48
CA THR A 110 10.36 7.99 -7.49
C THR A 110 9.09 8.83 -7.41
N MET A 111 8.52 8.98 -6.21
CA MET A 111 7.32 9.80 -5.96
C MET A 111 7.49 11.28 -6.36
N ALA A 112 8.71 11.82 -6.38
CA ALA A 112 8.96 13.20 -6.79
C ALA A 112 8.84 13.40 -8.32
N ARG A 113 8.99 12.33 -9.09
CA ARG A 113 8.95 12.35 -10.57
C ARG A 113 7.70 11.70 -11.14
N LEU A 114 6.96 10.97 -10.32
CA LEU A 114 5.81 10.20 -10.75
C LEU A 114 4.52 10.74 -10.14
N ASP A 115 3.54 11.02 -10.99
CA ASP A 115 2.17 11.32 -10.59
C ASP A 115 1.22 10.22 -11.12
N PRO A 116 0.56 9.45 -10.25
CA PRO A 116 -0.43 8.46 -10.69
C PRO A 116 -1.70 9.17 -11.17
N LEU A 117 -2.24 8.74 -12.32
CA LEU A 117 -3.39 9.40 -12.97
C LEU A 117 -4.64 8.50 -13.02
N ALA A 118 -4.48 7.22 -13.31
CA ALA A 118 -5.58 6.25 -13.28
C ALA A 118 -5.09 4.83 -12.97
N LEU A 119 -5.94 4.04 -12.32
CA LEU A 119 -5.74 2.60 -12.08
C LEU A 119 -6.97 1.84 -12.59
N GLN A 120 -6.74 0.81 -13.40
CA GLN A 120 -7.76 -0.14 -13.82
C GLN A 120 -7.27 -1.56 -13.53
N ILE A 121 -7.94 -2.28 -12.64
CA ILE A 121 -7.67 -3.71 -12.44
C ILE A 121 -8.27 -4.48 -13.62
N LEU A 122 -7.46 -5.36 -14.21
CA LEU A 122 -7.82 -6.16 -15.37
C LEU A 122 -8.15 -7.60 -14.96
N SER A 123 -7.35 -8.20 -14.10
CA SER A 123 -7.59 -9.54 -13.58
C SER A 123 -6.92 -9.80 -12.24
N SER A 124 -7.46 -10.80 -11.52
CA SER A 124 -6.86 -11.38 -10.32
C SER A 124 -6.79 -12.89 -10.53
N SER A 125 -5.64 -13.49 -10.24
CA SER A 125 -5.45 -14.94 -10.32
C SER A 125 -4.71 -15.46 -9.08
N PRO A 126 -4.99 -16.69 -8.62
CA PRO A 126 -4.20 -17.34 -7.58
C PRO A 126 -2.76 -17.56 -8.05
N GLY A 127 -1.84 -17.70 -7.11
CA GLY A 127 -0.47 -18.14 -7.36
C GLY A 127 -0.28 -19.64 -7.09
N ALA A 128 0.92 -20.01 -6.65
CA ALA A 128 1.26 -21.40 -6.36
C ALA A 128 0.40 -22.02 -5.24
N ASP A 129 -0.04 -21.22 -4.29
CA ASP A 129 -0.91 -21.61 -3.17
C ASP A 129 -1.79 -20.44 -2.70
N GLU A 130 -2.55 -20.63 -1.62
CA GLU A 130 -3.49 -19.64 -1.07
C GLU A 130 -2.82 -18.36 -0.51
N ASN A 131 -1.51 -18.42 -0.28
CA ASN A 131 -0.69 -17.31 0.20
C ASN A 131 0.03 -16.58 -0.93
N GLU A 132 -0.30 -16.86 -2.19
CA GLU A 132 0.22 -16.15 -3.34
C GLU A 132 -0.90 -15.74 -4.29
N ALA A 133 -0.81 -14.54 -4.84
CA ALA A 133 -1.76 -14.04 -5.82
C ALA A 133 -1.10 -13.08 -6.80
N PHE A 134 -1.67 -13.00 -8.00
CA PHE A 134 -1.25 -12.09 -9.04
C PHE A 134 -2.40 -11.15 -9.39
N ILE A 135 -2.11 -9.86 -9.50
CA ILE A 135 -3.07 -8.86 -9.99
C ILE A 135 -2.49 -8.22 -11.24
N THR A 136 -3.20 -8.32 -12.35
CA THR A 136 -2.89 -7.59 -13.58
C THR A 136 -3.73 -6.34 -13.64
N PHE A 137 -3.10 -5.20 -13.91
CA PHE A 137 -3.75 -3.90 -13.95
C PHE A 137 -3.10 -2.99 -14.97
N ARG A 138 -3.86 -1.99 -15.40
CA ARG A 138 -3.40 -0.90 -16.22
C ARG A 138 -3.25 0.35 -15.39
N LEU A 139 -2.13 1.03 -15.57
CA LEU A 139 -1.76 2.23 -14.85
C LEU A 139 -1.51 3.33 -15.87
N LYS A 140 -2.23 4.44 -15.74
CA LYS A 140 -1.88 5.69 -16.39
C LYS A 140 -1.13 6.57 -15.41
N ARG A 141 0.01 7.10 -15.82
CA ARG A 141 0.90 7.90 -14.95
C ARG A 141 1.54 9.02 -15.74
N ARG A 142 1.99 10.04 -15.01
CA ARG A 142 2.90 11.06 -15.53
C ARG A 142 4.28 10.81 -14.94
N ILE A 143 5.31 10.77 -15.79
CA ILE A 143 6.71 10.68 -15.43
C ILE A 143 7.42 11.95 -15.90
N ARG A 144 8.06 12.63 -14.96
CA ARG A 144 8.91 13.79 -15.20
C ARG A 144 10.36 13.35 -15.14
N ASP A 145 10.87 12.88 -16.27
CA ASP A 145 12.27 12.52 -16.41
C ASP A 145 13.08 13.77 -16.78
N PRO A 146 13.98 14.26 -15.90
CA PRO A 146 14.81 15.42 -16.21
C PRO A 146 15.79 15.17 -17.37
N GLU A 147 16.03 13.92 -17.73
CA GLU A 147 16.91 13.54 -18.85
C GLU A 147 16.14 13.33 -20.17
N ALA A 148 14.80 13.35 -20.12
CA ALA A 148 14.00 13.16 -21.33
C ALA A 148 14.10 14.36 -22.29
N PRO A 149 13.99 14.13 -23.61
CA PRO A 149 13.87 15.20 -24.59
C PRO A 149 12.73 16.17 -24.25
N LYS A 150 12.91 17.47 -24.52
CA LYS A 150 11.95 18.54 -24.16
C LYS A 150 10.50 18.33 -24.63
N ASN A 151 10.28 17.48 -25.62
CA ASN A 151 8.96 17.18 -26.20
C ASN A 151 8.54 15.73 -26.02
N ALA A 152 9.24 14.96 -25.18
CA ALA A 152 8.83 13.59 -24.89
C ALA A 152 7.47 13.60 -24.18
N PRO A 153 6.58 12.64 -24.51
CA PRO A 153 5.33 12.50 -23.78
C PRO A 153 5.65 12.19 -22.31
N GLU A 154 5.20 13.05 -21.41
CA GLU A 154 5.34 12.83 -19.96
C GLU A 154 4.29 11.83 -19.43
N VAL A 155 3.24 11.54 -20.21
CA VAL A 155 2.16 10.64 -19.78
C VAL A 155 2.23 9.37 -20.60
N ASP A 156 2.36 8.24 -19.90
CA ASP A 156 2.29 6.90 -20.47
C ASP A 156 1.17 6.10 -19.80
N GLU A 157 0.85 4.97 -20.43
CA GLU A 157 -0.04 3.95 -19.89
C GLU A 157 0.66 2.60 -20.02
N VAL A 158 0.74 1.87 -18.91
CA VAL A 158 1.43 0.58 -18.83
C VAL A 158 0.50 -0.48 -18.27
N THR A 159 0.65 -1.71 -18.74
CA THR A 159 0.04 -2.87 -18.11
C THR A 159 1.11 -3.59 -17.30
N GLU A 160 0.80 -3.87 -16.05
CA GLU A 160 1.68 -4.53 -15.09
C GLU A 160 0.95 -5.73 -14.48
N ARG A 161 1.70 -6.79 -14.18
CA ARG A 161 1.23 -7.91 -13.36
C ARG A 161 2.09 -7.95 -12.10
N SER A 162 1.48 -7.63 -10.96
CA SER A 162 2.16 -7.67 -9.67
C SER A 162 1.84 -8.96 -8.93
N ARG A 163 2.86 -9.51 -8.29
CA ARG A 163 2.79 -10.66 -7.40
C ARG A 163 2.70 -10.20 -5.94
N PHE A 164 1.81 -10.84 -5.20
CA PHE A 164 1.58 -10.59 -3.79
C PHE A 164 1.73 -11.91 -3.02
N VAL A 165 2.38 -11.82 -1.86
CA VAL A 165 2.63 -12.97 -0.98
C VAL A 165 2.06 -12.69 0.41
N ARG A 166 1.53 -13.71 1.07
CA ARG A 166 0.96 -13.62 2.41
C ARG A 166 1.89 -14.30 3.42
N VAL A 167 2.33 -13.55 4.42
CA VAL A 167 3.18 -14.06 5.51
C VAL A 167 2.52 -13.71 6.84
N ASN A 168 2.33 -14.72 7.70
CA ASN A 168 1.68 -14.55 9.00
C ASN A 168 0.33 -13.81 8.92
N GLY A 169 -0.49 -14.16 7.91
CA GLY A 169 -1.82 -13.58 7.71
C GLY A 169 -1.85 -12.22 7.02
N ARG A 170 -0.70 -11.63 6.68
CA ARG A 170 -0.58 -10.29 6.08
C ARG A 170 -0.03 -10.34 4.66
N TRP A 171 -0.64 -9.58 3.76
CA TRP A 171 -0.19 -9.45 2.36
C TRP A 171 0.97 -8.47 2.20
N PHE A 172 1.89 -8.81 1.31
CA PHE A 172 3.01 -8.00 0.87
C PHE A 172 3.10 -8.01 -0.65
N PHE A 173 3.54 -6.90 -1.22
CA PHE A 173 4.01 -6.82 -2.59
C PHE A 173 5.38 -7.52 -2.69
N GLN A 174 5.56 -8.40 -3.68
CA GLN A 174 6.80 -9.16 -3.88
C GLN A 174 7.60 -8.67 -5.09
N ASP A 175 7.00 -8.68 -6.27
CA ASP A 175 7.61 -8.25 -7.53
C ASP A 175 6.53 -7.92 -8.57
N SER A 176 6.93 -7.25 -9.67
CA SER A 176 6.08 -6.98 -10.82
C SER A 176 6.79 -7.28 -12.12
N GLU A 177 6.00 -7.61 -13.14
CA GLU A 177 6.45 -7.72 -14.52
C GLU A 177 5.52 -6.96 -15.48
N PHE A 178 6.01 -6.69 -16.69
CA PHE A 178 5.27 -6.00 -17.74
C PHE A 178 4.85 -7.03 -18.80
N PRO A 179 3.61 -7.53 -18.79
CA PRO A 179 3.14 -8.42 -19.83
C PRO A 179 3.12 -7.69 -21.18
N GLU A 180 3.56 -8.37 -22.23
CA GLU A 180 3.44 -7.86 -23.60
C GLU A 180 1.95 -7.76 -23.99
N PRO A 181 1.56 -6.73 -24.78
CA PRO A 181 0.19 -6.61 -25.25
C PRO A 181 -0.20 -7.83 -26.12
N ASP A 182 -1.41 -8.35 -25.90
CA ASP A 182 -2.03 -9.50 -26.59
C ASP A 182 -1.50 -10.91 -26.27
N GLY A 183 -1.50 -11.27 -24.99
CA GLY A 183 -1.76 -12.67 -24.59
C GLY A 183 -0.70 -13.70 -24.96
N ALA A 184 0.53 -13.29 -25.28
CA ALA A 184 1.67 -14.18 -25.15
C ALA A 184 1.93 -14.36 -23.66
N ALA A 185 1.43 -15.46 -23.09
CA ALA A 185 1.83 -15.90 -21.76
C ALA A 185 3.36 -15.86 -21.69
N PRO A 186 3.98 -15.28 -20.64
CA PRO A 186 5.40 -15.51 -20.42
C PRO A 186 5.56 -17.03 -20.32
N ALA A 187 6.41 -17.57 -21.21
CA ALA A 187 6.75 -18.99 -21.20
C ALA A 187 7.08 -19.35 -19.75
N ALA A 188 6.40 -20.37 -19.22
CA ALA A 188 6.70 -20.93 -17.92
C ALA A 188 8.22 -21.20 -17.88
N ALA A 189 8.95 -20.34 -17.19
CA ALA A 189 10.38 -20.49 -16.99
C ALA A 189 10.55 -21.61 -15.98
N ALA A 190 10.62 -22.84 -16.49
CA ALA A 190 11.22 -23.96 -15.81
C ALA A 190 12.56 -23.51 -15.24
N ALA A 191 12.80 -23.87 -13.98
CA ALA A 191 14.01 -23.59 -13.23
C ALA A 191 15.29 -23.79 -14.07
N LYS A 192 15.86 -22.68 -14.53
CA LYS A 192 17.27 -22.50 -14.84
C LYS A 192 17.65 -21.07 -14.48
N GLU A 193 18.72 -20.94 -13.71
CA GLU A 193 19.34 -19.68 -13.30
C GLU A 193 19.34 -18.64 -14.44
N PRO A 194 18.88 -17.39 -14.22
CA PRO A 194 18.95 -16.41 -15.28
C PRO A 194 20.29 -15.69 -15.24
N GLU A 195 21.07 -15.94 -16.29
CA GLU A 195 21.97 -14.97 -16.91
C GLU A 195 21.24 -13.62 -17.08
N ALA A 196 21.91 -12.54 -16.71
CA ALA A 196 21.30 -11.22 -16.59
C ALA A 196 20.77 -10.69 -17.94
N ALA A 197 19.44 -10.66 -18.08
CA ALA A 197 18.77 -9.99 -19.18
C ALA A 197 19.06 -8.48 -19.19
N PRO A 198 19.24 -7.85 -20.35
CA PRO A 198 19.58 -6.43 -20.45
C PRO A 198 18.43 -5.56 -19.95
N LYS A 199 18.70 -4.74 -18.92
CA LYS A 199 17.76 -3.77 -18.36
C LYS A 199 17.33 -2.79 -19.45
N LYS A 200 16.03 -2.77 -19.82
CA LYS A 200 15.44 -1.69 -20.64
C LYS A 200 15.60 -0.38 -19.84
N LYS A 201 16.60 0.45 -20.20
CA LYS A 201 16.79 1.79 -19.62
C LYS A 201 15.51 2.60 -19.85
N GLY A 202 14.83 2.99 -18.77
CA GLY A 202 13.76 3.99 -18.81
C GLY A 202 12.40 3.56 -18.25
N LEU A 203 12.15 2.25 -18.05
CA LEU A 203 10.88 1.81 -17.44
C LEU A 203 11.09 1.61 -15.94
N LEU A 204 10.75 2.63 -15.15
CA LEU A 204 10.69 2.49 -13.70
C LEU A 204 9.49 1.58 -13.35
N PRO A 205 9.71 0.43 -12.69
CA PRO A 205 8.61 -0.33 -12.10
C PRO A 205 7.89 0.54 -11.07
N PHE A 206 6.57 0.33 -10.94
CA PHE A 206 5.75 1.15 -10.06
C PHE A 206 5.82 0.72 -8.58
N PHE A 207 6.20 -0.53 -8.27
CA PHE A 207 6.00 -1.10 -6.93
C PHE A 207 7.25 -1.55 -6.23
#